data_AF-Q9B313-F1
#
_entry.id   AF-Q9B313-F1
#
_cell.length_a   1.000
_cell.length_b   1.000
_cell.length_c   1.000
_cell.angle_alpha   90.00
_cell.angle_beta   90.00
_cell.angle_gamma   90.00
#
_symmetry.space_group_name_H-M   'P 1'
#
loop_
_entity.id
_entity.type
_entity.pdbx_description
1 polymer ?
#
loop_
_entity_poly.entity_id
_entity_poly.type
_entity_poly.pdbx_seq_one_letter_code
_entity_poly.pdbx_strand_id
1 'polypeptide(L)'
;NTFRPFSQVLFWTLVADTLILTWIGGQPVEYPFTMIGQVASVLYFALFLILIPVTGWLENKFMNWNCPSSLKLKHRPCKPKIEG
;
A
#
# COMPACT_ATOMS: atom_id res chain seq x y z
N ASN A 1 -16.91 7.82 -8.71
CA ASN A 1 -16.19 6.57 -8.35
C ASN A 1 -14.71 6.86 -8.25
N THR A 2 -14.20 6.94 -7.02
CA THR A 2 -12.86 7.46 -6.69
C THR A 2 -11.75 6.61 -7.31
N PHE A 3 -11.11 7.13 -8.35
CA PHE A 3 -9.96 6.54 -9.04
C PHE A 3 -8.66 6.76 -8.23
N ARG A 4 -8.45 5.94 -7.20
CA ARG A 4 -7.13 5.71 -6.59
C ARG A 4 -6.87 4.20 -6.49
N PRO A 5 -6.55 3.54 -7.63
CA PRO A 5 -6.42 2.09 -7.67
C PRO A 5 -5.36 1.58 -6.68
N PHE A 6 -4.27 2.32 -6.48
CA PHE A 6 -3.20 1.95 -5.53
C PHE A 6 -3.67 1.96 -4.08
N SER A 7 -4.40 2.99 -3.65
CA SER A 7 -4.96 3.07 -2.29
C SER A 7 -6.00 1.97 -2.02
N GLN A 8 -6.79 1.58 -3.04
CA GLN A 8 -7.75 0.47 -2.91
C GLN A 8 -7.05 -0.88 -2.74
N VAL A 9 -6.00 -1.16 -3.53
CA VAL A 9 -5.21 -2.39 -3.39
C VAL A 9 -4.60 -2.48 -2.00
N LEU A 10 -4.04 -1.37 -1.50
CA LEU A 10 -3.45 -1.27 -0.16
C LEU A 10 -4.45 -1.68 0.93
N PHE A 11 -5.67 -1.15 0.86
CA PHE A 11 -6.75 -1.49 1.79
C PHE A 11 -7.09 -2.99 1.76
N TRP A 12 -7.27 -3.56 0.55
CA TRP A 12 -7.57 -4.99 0.41
C TRP A 12 -6.44 -5.90 0.90
N THR A 13 -5.18 -5.52 0.67
CA THR A 13 -4.01 -6.25 1.21
C THR A 13 -4.01 -6.24 2.73
N LEU A 14 -4.31 -5.11 3.37
CA LEU A 14 -4.38 -4.99 4.82
C LEU A 14 -5.51 -5.83 5.41
N VAL A 15 -6.68 -5.84 4.75
CA VAL A 15 -7.82 -6.69 5.12
C VAL A 15 -7.48 -8.18 4.98
N ALA A 16 -6.76 -8.58 3.93
CA ALA A 16 -6.34 -9.98 3.78
C ALA A 16 -5.37 -10.41 4.88
N ASP A 17 -4.41 -9.56 5.25
CA ASP A 17 -3.41 -9.85 6.29
C ASP A 17 -4.04 -10.02 7.68
N THR A 18 -5.00 -9.14 8.04
CA THR A 18 -5.74 -9.25 9.31
C THR A 18 -6.64 -10.49 9.36
N LEU A 19 -7.24 -10.89 8.24
CA LEU A 19 -8.02 -12.13 8.14
C LEU A 19 -7.12 -13.36 8.34
N ILE A 20 -5.92 -13.38 7.74
CA ILE A 20 -4.96 -14.47 7.90
C ILE A 20 -4.47 -14.58 9.34
N LEU A 21 -4.12 -13.45 9.97
CA LEU A 21 -3.73 -13.40 11.39
C LEU A 21 -4.84 -13.90 12.32
N THR A 22 -6.08 -13.48 12.05
CA THR A 22 -7.26 -13.92 12.81
C THR A 22 -7.49 -15.42 12.66
N TRP A 23 -7.34 -15.94 11.44
CA TRP A 23 -7.47 -17.37 11.15
C TRP A 23 -6.43 -18.21 11.90
N ILE A 24 -5.16 -17.77 11.88
CA ILE A 24 -4.06 -18.45 12.56
C ILE A 24 -4.21 -18.38 14.08
N GLY A 25 -4.72 -17.27 14.62
CA GLY A 25 -4.95 -17.11 16.07
C GLY A 25 -5.98 -18.07 16.66
N GLY A 26 -6.84 -18.66 15.84
CA GLY A 26 -7.82 -19.69 16.25
C GLY A 26 -7.33 -21.14 16.13
N GLN A 27 -6.14 -21.38 15.56
CA GLN A 27 -5.57 -22.72 15.42
C GLN A 27 -4.72 -23.09 16.65
N PRO A 28 -4.64 -24.38 17.03
CA PRO A 28 -3.76 -24.82 18.10
C PRO A 28 -2.29 -24.51 17.77
N VAL A 29 -1.52 -24.12 18.78
CA VAL A 29 -0.13 -23.65 18.63
C VAL A 29 0.85 -24.82 18.45
N GLU A 30 0.61 -25.62 17.43
CA GLU A 30 1.46 -26.74 17.04
C GLU A 30 2.42 -26.32 15.92
N TYR A 31 3.56 -27.01 15.82
CA TYR A 31 4.50 -26.85 14.72
C TYR A 31 3.77 -27.31 13.44
N PRO A 32 3.35 -26.43 12.51
CA PRO A 32 4.11 -25.34 11.89
C PRO A 32 3.47 -23.92 12.01
N PHE A 33 2.38 -23.76 12.77
CA PHE A 33 1.60 -22.52 12.84
C PHE A 33 2.32 -21.38 13.56
N THR A 34 3.21 -21.70 14.50
CA THR A 34 4.04 -20.70 15.22
C THR A 34 4.95 -19.92 14.27
N MET A 35 5.55 -20.60 13.27
CA MET A 35 6.42 -19.95 12.27
C MET A 35 5.61 -19.01 11.38
N ILE A 36 4.40 -19.41 10.99
CA ILE A 36 3.51 -18.59 10.17
C ILE A 36 3.05 -17.37 10.97
N GLY A 37 2.72 -17.52 12.25
CA GLY A 37 2.34 -16.41 13.14
C GLY A 37 3.47 -15.38 13.34
N GLN A 38 4.72 -15.83 13.47
CA GLN A 38 5.88 -14.94 13.55
C GLN A 38 6.08 -14.17 12.24
N VAL A 39 6.06 -14.87 11.09
CA VAL A 39 6.21 -14.24 9.78
C VAL A 39 5.07 -13.26 9.50
N ALA A 40 3.82 -13.64 9.83
CA ALA A 40 2.64 -12.78 9.67
C ALA A 40 2.71 -11.52 10.53
N SER A 41 3.21 -11.63 11.77
CA SER A 41 3.39 -10.44 12.64
C SER A 41 4.42 -9.47 12.07
N VAL A 42 5.54 -9.98 11.55
CA VAL A 42 6.55 -9.15 10.87
C VAL A 42 5.98 -8.52 9.61
N LEU A 43 5.22 -9.29 8.82
CA LEU A 43 4.54 -8.82 7.61
C LEU A 43 3.54 -7.70 7.92
N TYR A 44 2.73 -7.83 8.97
CA TYR A 44 1.77 -6.82 9.38
C TYR A 44 2.44 -5.47 9.71
N PHE A 45 3.52 -5.49 10.50
CA PHE A 45 4.28 -4.27 10.79
C PHE A 45 4.99 -3.71 9.55
N ALA A 46 5.54 -4.57 8.69
CA ALA A 46 6.17 -4.17 7.44
C ALA A 46 5.14 -3.55 6.47
N LEU A 47 3.91 -4.07 6.41
CA LEU A 47 2.82 -3.50 5.63
C LEU A 47 2.49 -2.08 6.09
N PHE A 48 2.37 -1.85 7.40
CA PHE A 48 2.13 -0.49 7.90
C PHE A 48 3.31 0.46 7.65
N LEU A 49 4.56 0.02 7.90
CA LEU A 49 5.73 0.89 7.79
C LEU A 49 6.20 1.12 6.36
N ILE A 50 6.06 0.15 5.47
CA ILE A 50 6.60 0.19 4.10
C ILE A 50 5.49 0.49 3.10
N LEU A 51 4.33 -0.16 3.21
CA LEU A 51 3.29 -0.04 2.18
C LEU A 51 2.71 1.38 2.14
N ILE A 52 2.51 2.03 3.30
CA ILE A 52 2.02 3.41 3.38
C ILE A 52 2.95 4.41 2.65
N PRO A 53 4.26 4.50 2.94
CA PRO A 53 5.15 5.41 2.22
C PRO A 53 5.36 4.98 0.75
N VAL A 54 5.36 3.69 0.46
CA VAL A 54 5.52 3.18 -0.92
C VAL A 54 4.33 3.56 -1.79
N THR A 55 3.09 3.44 -1.30
CA THR A 55 1.91 3.86 -2.07
C THR A 55 1.90 5.37 -2.31
N GLY A 56 2.26 6.17 -1.31
CA GLY A 56 2.44 7.61 -1.50
C GLY A 56 3.51 7.94 -2.55
N TRP A 57 4.64 7.23 -2.53
CA TRP A 57 5.69 7.37 -3.54
C TRP A 57 5.24 6.90 -4.93
N LEU A 58 4.53 5.79 -5.03
CA LEU A 58 4.00 5.25 -6.29
C LEU A 58 2.99 6.21 -6.92
N GLU A 59 2.05 6.74 -6.11
CA GLU A 59 1.10 7.76 -6.58
C GLU A 59 1.85 9.02 -7.07
N ASN A 60 2.87 9.48 -6.34
CA ASN A 60 3.69 10.61 -6.76
C ASN A 60 4.47 10.34 -8.07
N LYS A 61 4.99 9.13 -8.25
CA LYS A 61 5.74 8.75 -9.46
C LYS A 61 4.84 8.61 -10.67
N PHE A 62 3.66 8.00 -10.51
CA PHE A 62 2.64 7.94 -11.56
C PHE A 62 2.17 9.34 -11.98
N MET A 63 1.92 10.23 -11.01
CA MET A 63 1.53 11.61 -11.29
C MET A 63 2.65 12.41 -11.98
N ASN A 64 3.92 12.18 -11.64
CA ASN A 64 5.06 12.83 -12.30
C ASN A 64 5.27 12.34 -13.75
N TRP A 65 5.04 11.05 -14.02
CA TRP A 65 5.17 10.49 -15.37
C TRP A 65 4.12 11.00 -16.36
N ASN A 66 2.94 11.38 -15.88
CA ASN A 66 1.91 11.97 -16.73
C ASN A 66 2.08 13.50 -16.90
N CYS A 67 3.16 14.10 -16.37
CA CYS A 67 3.46 15.52 -16.58
C CYS A 67 4.22 15.67 -17.93
N PRO A 68 3.63 16.32 -18.95
CA PRO A 68 4.27 16.45 -20.25
C PRO A 68 5.60 17.21 -20.12
N SER A 69 6.61 16.71 -20.81
CA SER A 69 7.99 17.23 -20.83
C SER A 69 8.11 18.72 -21.16
N SER A 70 7.07 19.34 -21.74
CA SER A 70 6.97 20.77 -22.06
C SER A 70 6.90 21.71 -20.84
N LEU A 71 6.62 21.20 -19.64
CA LEU A 71 6.47 22.01 -18.42
C LEU A 71 7.72 22.07 -17.52
N LYS A 72 8.80 21.37 -17.87
CA LYS A 72 10.09 21.42 -17.16
C LYS A 72 10.76 22.81 -17.15
N LEU A 73 10.32 23.75 -18.00
CA LEU A 73 10.86 25.11 -18.08
C LEU A 73 10.25 26.11 -17.09
N LYS A 74 9.14 25.77 -16.40
CA LYS A 74 8.54 26.64 -15.39
C LYS A 74 8.54 25.88 -14.06
N HIS A 75 9.27 26.37 -13.07
CA HIS A 75 9.29 25.90 -11.66
C HIS A 75 7.87 25.94 -11.02
N ARG A 76 6.96 25.08 -11.47
CA ARG A 76 5.63 24.90 -10.92
C ARG A 76 5.52 23.43 -10.52
N PRO A 77 5.21 23.11 -9.26
CA PRO A 77 4.95 21.73 -8.87
C PRO A 77 3.77 21.22 -9.71
N CYS A 78 3.90 20.05 -10.35
CA CYS A 78 2.82 19.41 -11.08
C CYS A 78 1.69 19.11 -10.08
N LYS A 79 0.79 20.08 -9.87
CA LYS A 79 -0.40 19.92 -9.04
C LYS A 79 -1.44 19.16 -9.86
N PRO A 80 -1.96 18.02 -9.40
CA PRO A 80 -3.03 17.32 -10.10
C PRO A 80 -4.20 18.29 -10.25
N LYS A 81 -4.65 18.49 -11.48
CA LYS A 81 -5.91 19.21 -11.71
C LYS A 81 -6.99 18.24 -11.29
N ILE A 82 -7.62 18.56 -10.16
CA ILE A 82 -8.94 18.02 -9.85
C ILE A 82 -9.85 18.72 -10.85
N GLU A 83 -10.02 18.11 -12.01
CA GLU A 83 -11.12 18.46 -12.91
C GLU A 83 -12.40 17.94 -12.25
N GLY A 84 -13.42 18.79 -12.24
CA GLY A 84 -14.65 18.66 -11.45
C GLY A 84 -15.51 17.45 -11.76
#